data_AF-A0A925D4K6-F1
#
_entry.id   AF-A0A925D4K6-F1
#
_cell.length_a   1.000
_cell.length_b   1.000
_cell.length_c   1.000
_cell.angle_alpha   90.00
_cell.angle_beta   90.00
_cell.angle_gamma   90.00
#
_symmetry.space_group_name_H-M   'P 1'
#
loop_
_entity.id
_entity.type
_entity.pdbx_description
1 polymer ?
#
loop_
_entity_poly.entity_id
_entity_poly.type
_entity_poly.pdbx_seq_one_letter_code
_entity_poly.pdbx_strand_id
1 'polypeptide(L)'
;MCRGLRLGLLSLMFALAASLVWPCAADDLLSPEKPVEEAIDFYLEARLTKEGVAAAGQASDANLLRRTLLDLVGRIPTAAEAKAFAASTDANKRTALVDRLMASPAFVRQQAADLDALLMRGTNQSLQDYVMASVEKNVPWDQMFREMVIGQEGDAEQKGAIKFIRSRAKDTDKLTADASVLFFGVNVSCAKCHDHPLVPTWTQEHYYGMKSFFSRTYDVGEFIGEKEYGIVNYKTVQGDSKDARLMFLTGEVLTEPESKEPDDNAKKEEKKKLEELKKSKQAPPAAAYSRRARLIEVGLKEGT
;
A
#
# COMPACT_ATOMS: atom_id res chain seq x y z
N MET A 1 -29.34 36.77 -74.64
CA MET A 1 -28.19 37.68 -74.82
C MET A 1 -27.66 38.09 -73.46
N CYS A 2 -26.33 38.18 -73.35
CA CYS A 2 -25.50 38.74 -72.26
C CYS A 2 -25.33 37.98 -70.92
N ARG A 3 -24.24 37.19 -70.92
CA ARG A 3 -23.20 37.00 -69.90
C ARG A 3 -23.15 38.01 -68.74
N GLY A 4 -22.81 37.50 -67.55
CA GLY A 4 -22.27 38.26 -66.43
C GLY A 4 -21.63 37.37 -65.38
N LEU A 5 -20.33 37.08 -65.56
CA LEU A 5 -19.43 36.33 -64.68
C LEU A 5 -19.12 37.13 -63.40
N ARG A 6 -19.28 36.54 -62.20
CA ARG A 6 -18.45 36.89 -61.03
C ARG A 6 -18.20 35.67 -60.14
N LEU A 7 -16.95 35.21 -60.20
CA LEU A 7 -16.25 34.44 -59.18
C LEU A 7 -16.30 35.18 -57.85
N GLY A 8 -16.64 34.48 -56.78
CA GLY A 8 -16.51 34.97 -55.40
C GLY A 8 -16.29 33.77 -54.48
N LEU A 9 -15.10 33.70 -53.90
CA LEU A 9 -14.62 32.66 -52.99
C LEU A 9 -15.65 32.33 -51.90
N LEU A 10 -16.05 31.06 -51.78
CA LEU A 10 -16.56 30.53 -50.51
C LEU A 10 -15.43 29.78 -49.82
N SER A 11 -14.94 30.40 -48.77
CA SER A 11 -13.92 29.92 -47.85
C SER A 11 -14.30 28.57 -47.25
N LEU A 12 -13.37 27.64 -47.35
CA LEU A 12 -13.36 26.33 -46.71
C LEU A 12 -13.30 26.53 -45.18
N MET A 13 -14.42 26.40 -44.48
CA MET A 13 -14.41 26.27 -43.01
C MET A 13 -13.97 24.85 -42.64
N PHE A 14 -12.67 24.65 -42.47
CA PHE A 14 -12.15 23.53 -41.69
C PHE A 14 -12.45 23.82 -40.21
N ALA A 15 -13.53 23.23 -39.70
CA ALA A 15 -13.75 23.12 -38.26
C ALA A 15 -12.73 22.13 -37.71
N LEU A 16 -11.59 22.64 -37.25
CA LEU A 16 -10.66 21.91 -36.41
C LEU A 16 -11.38 21.67 -35.08
N ALA A 17 -12.04 20.52 -34.93
CA ALA A 17 -12.47 20.02 -33.65
C ALA A 17 -11.20 19.61 -32.88
N ALA A 18 -10.53 20.60 -32.28
CA ALA A 18 -9.51 20.35 -31.29
C ALA A 18 -10.22 19.65 -30.12
N SER A 19 -10.00 18.35 -30.02
CA SER A 19 -10.25 17.56 -28.83
C SER A 19 -9.51 18.23 -27.68
N LEU A 20 -10.22 19.07 -26.92
CA LEU A 20 -9.84 19.50 -25.59
C LEU A 20 -9.87 18.25 -24.72
N VAL A 21 -8.78 17.50 -24.77
CA VAL A 21 -8.37 16.65 -23.66
C VAL A 21 -8.12 17.64 -22.54
N TRP A 22 -9.11 17.84 -21.67
CA TRP A 22 -8.86 18.50 -20.40
C TRP A 22 -7.80 17.63 -19.73
N PRO A 23 -6.57 18.12 -19.54
CA PRO A 23 -5.71 17.48 -18.56
C PRO A 23 -6.53 17.55 -17.27
N CYS A 24 -6.75 16.40 -16.63
CA CYS A 24 -7.02 16.44 -15.21
C CYS A 24 -5.79 17.13 -14.64
N ALA A 25 -5.88 18.44 -14.41
CA ALA A 25 -4.80 19.17 -13.78
C ALA A 25 -4.62 18.47 -12.44
N ALA A 26 -3.49 17.77 -12.28
CA ALA A 26 -2.93 17.64 -10.96
C ALA A 26 -2.89 19.08 -10.44
N ASP A 27 -3.71 19.40 -9.45
CA ASP A 27 -3.73 20.73 -8.84
C ASP A 27 -2.25 21.12 -8.63
N ASP A 28 -1.81 22.25 -9.19
CA ASP A 28 -0.40 22.68 -9.19
C ASP A 28 0.17 22.46 -7.79
N LEU A 29 1.02 21.44 -7.64
CA LEU A 29 1.54 21.10 -6.34
C LEU A 29 2.37 22.28 -5.84
N LEU A 30 2.11 22.71 -4.61
CA LEU A 30 2.93 23.70 -3.92
C LEU A 30 4.41 23.31 -3.97
N SER A 31 5.28 24.32 -3.99
CA SER A 31 6.73 24.11 -3.95
C SER A 31 7.09 23.15 -2.80
N PRO A 32 7.94 22.14 -3.06
CA PRO A 32 8.40 21.20 -2.02
C PRO A 32 9.23 21.89 -0.92
N GLU A 33 9.64 23.15 -1.13
CA GLU A 33 10.38 23.95 -0.15
C GLU A 33 9.49 24.55 0.94
N LYS A 34 8.15 24.52 0.79
CA LYS A 34 7.24 25.00 1.83
C LYS A 34 7.24 24.07 3.04
N PRO A 35 7.11 24.61 4.28
CA PRO A 35 6.84 23.78 5.45
C PRO A 35 5.59 22.91 5.22
N VAL A 36 5.66 21.67 5.67
CA VAL A 36 4.61 20.66 5.39
C VAL A 36 3.26 21.11 5.95
N GLU A 37 3.25 21.72 7.13
CA GLU A 37 2.06 22.28 7.77
C GLU A 37 1.37 23.36 6.92
N GLU A 38 2.14 24.26 6.31
CA GLU A 38 1.59 25.29 5.42
C GLU A 38 1.02 24.69 4.13
N ALA A 39 1.67 23.64 3.62
CA ALA A 39 1.20 22.94 2.45
C ALA A 39 -0.14 22.25 2.72
N ILE A 40 -0.26 21.56 3.86
CA ILE A 40 -1.51 20.91 4.30
C ILE A 40 -2.62 21.94 4.44
N ASP A 41 -2.38 23.02 5.18
CA ASP A 41 -3.39 24.05 5.43
C ASP A 41 -3.88 24.69 4.12
N PHE A 42 -2.98 24.96 3.17
CA PHE A 42 -3.34 25.49 1.86
C PHE A 42 -4.32 24.59 1.10
N TYR A 43 -4.03 23.28 1.01
CA TYR A 43 -4.92 22.36 0.28
C TYR A 43 -6.27 22.18 0.98
N LEU A 44 -6.28 22.15 2.32
CA LEU A 44 -7.52 22.09 3.10
C LEU A 44 -8.37 23.34 2.89
N GLU A 45 -7.77 24.53 3.00
CA GLU A 45 -8.49 25.80 2.82
C GLU A 45 -9.02 25.97 1.39
N ALA A 46 -8.22 25.59 0.38
CA ALA A 46 -8.65 25.60 -1.01
C ALA A 46 -9.89 24.71 -1.23
N ARG A 47 -9.89 23.50 -0.64
CA ARG A 47 -11.03 22.59 -0.75
C ARG A 47 -12.26 23.11 -0.01
N LEU A 48 -12.10 23.56 1.23
CA LEU A 48 -13.19 24.11 2.06
C LEU A 48 -13.85 25.32 1.38
N THR A 49 -13.04 26.23 0.83
CA THR A 49 -13.52 27.41 0.09
C THR A 49 -14.32 27.01 -1.14
N LYS A 50 -13.81 26.06 -1.94
CA LYS A 50 -14.50 25.54 -3.12
C LYS A 50 -15.85 24.89 -2.80
N GLU A 51 -15.94 24.22 -1.65
CA GLU A 51 -17.17 23.59 -1.18
C GLU A 51 -18.10 24.53 -0.39
N GLY A 52 -17.67 25.77 -0.09
CA GLY A 52 -18.42 26.71 0.73
C GLY A 52 -18.56 26.27 2.20
N VAL A 53 -17.62 25.46 2.70
CA VAL A 53 -17.62 24.92 4.07
C VAL A 53 -16.76 25.81 4.95
N ALA A 54 -17.34 26.33 6.04
CA ALA A 54 -16.57 27.05 7.06
C ALA A 54 -15.76 26.08 7.93
N ALA A 55 -14.48 26.38 8.15
CA ALA A 55 -13.64 25.61 9.04
C ALA A 55 -14.16 25.63 10.49
N ALA A 56 -13.96 24.51 11.20
CA ALA A 56 -14.27 24.45 12.63
C ALA A 56 -13.33 25.37 13.43
N GLY A 57 -13.84 25.95 14.52
CA GLY A 57 -13.03 26.72 15.45
C GLY A 57 -11.92 25.88 16.09
N GLN A 58 -10.86 26.56 16.55
CA GLN A 58 -9.74 25.93 17.25
C GLN A 58 -10.20 25.13 18.48
N ALA A 59 -9.59 23.97 18.69
CA ALA A 59 -9.84 23.17 19.87
C ALA A 59 -9.37 23.91 21.14
N SER A 60 -10.12 23.74 22.23
CA SER A 60 -9.70 24.21 23.55
C SER A 60 -8.42 23.50 23.99
N ASP A 61 -7.61 24.13 24.84
CA ASP A 61 -6.37 23.56 25.35
C ASP A 61 -6.57 22.21 26.05
N ALA A 62 -7.68 22.03 26.76
CA ALA A 62 -8.02 20.76 27.40
C ALA A 62 -8.28 19.63 26.38
N ASN A 63 -8.99 19.94 25.29
CA ASN A 63 -9.27 18.98 24.23
C ASN A 63 -8.01 18.65 23.44
N LEU A 64 -7.20 19.65 23.12
CA LEU A 64 -5.92 19.46 22.44
C LEU A 64 -5.00 18.57 23.26
N LEU A 65 -4.78 18.91 24.54
CA LEU A 65 -3.94 18.10 25.43
C LEU A 65 -4.42 16.64 25.49
N ARG A 66 -5.72 16.40 25.73
CA ARG A 66 -6.24 15.03 25.82
C ARG A 66 -6.07 14.26 24.52
N ARG A 67 -6.39 14.87 23.37
CA ARG A 67 -6.30 14.21 22.06
C ARG A 67 -4.85 13.90 21.70
N THR A 68 -3.94 14.85 21.88
CA THR A 68 -2.52 14.64 21.58
C THR A 68 -1.90 13.52 22.42
N LEU A 69 -2.24 13.38 23.70
CA LEU A 69 -1.71 12.26 24.48
C LEU A 69 -2.35 10.91 24.16
N LEU A 70 -3.65 10.89 23.83
CA LEU A 70 -4.30 9.66 23.38
C LEU A 70 -3.67 9.16 22.08
N ASP A 71 -3.44 10.07 21.15
CA ASP A 71 -2.89 9.79 19.83
C ASP A 71 -1.40 9.41 19.91
N LEU A 72 -0.57 10.26 20.52
CA LEU A 72 0.87 10.05 20.50
C LEU A 72 1.38 9.06 21.54
N VAL A 73 0.68 8.83 22.65
CA VAL A 73 1.20 7.97 23.74
C VAL A 73 0.17 7.03 24.37
N GLY A 74 -1.03 6.91 23.78
CA GLY A 74 -2.01 5.89 24.14
C GLY A 74 -2.67 6.06 25.50
N ARG A 75 -2.58 7.24 26.13
CA ARG A 75 -3.14 7.48 27.47
C ARG A 75 -3.69 8.89 27.63
N ILE A 76 -4.54 9.08 28.63
CA ILE A 76 -4.99 10.41 29.02
C ILE A 76 -3.89 11.18 29.79
N PRO A 77 -3.99 12.51 29.90
CA PRO A 77 -3.08 13.33 30.71
C PRO A 77 -3.15 12.97 32.17
N THR A 78 -2.00 12.94 32.83
CA THR A 78 -1.96 12.94 34.29
C THR A 78 -2.40 14.29 34.84
N ALA A 79 -2.82 14.32 36.11
CA ALA A 79 -3.19 15.57 36.77
C ALA A 79 -2.04 16.60 36.78
N ALA A 80 -0.79 16.15 36.87
CA ALA A 80 0.39 17.01 36.82
C ALA A 80 0.60 17.62 35.43
N GLU A 81 0.53 16.81 34.37
CA GLU A 81 0.65 17.29 32.99
C GLU A 81 -0.46 18.29 32.65
N ALA A 82 -1.70 18.03 33.06
CA ALA A 82 -2.82 18.93 32.81
C ALA A 82 -2.64 20.30 33.49
N LYS A 83 -2.21 20.31 34.76
CA LYS A 83 -1.92 21.55 35.50
C LYS A 83 -0.76 22.33 34.87
N ALA A 84 0.33 21.64 34.52
CA ALA A 84 1.48 22.27 33.90
C ALA A 84 1.14 22.89 32.53
N PHE A 85 0.39 22.17 31.70
CA PHE A 85 -0.01 22.67 30.38
C PHE A 85 -0.98 23.86 30.47
N ALA A 86 -1.91 23.83 31.43
CA ALA A 86 -2.84 24.94 31.67
C ALA A 86 -2.16 26.19 32.21
N ALA A 87 -1.12 26.03 33.04
CA ALA A 87 -0.36 27.14 33.61
C ALA A 87 0.67 27.74 32.65
N SER A 88 1.04 27.03 31.58
CA SER A 88 2.04 27.50 30.61
C SER A 88 1.49 28.66 29.76
N THR A 89 2.25 29.76 29.75
CA THR A 89 2.05 30.94 28.90
C THR A 89 2.96 30.96 27.67
N ASP A 90 3.76 29.91 27.47
CA ASP A 90 4.63 29.79 26.29
C ASP A 90 3.78 29.70 25.02
N ALA A 91 4.06 30.59 24.06
CA ALA A 91 3.41 30.61 22.75
C ALA A 91 3.61 29.29 21.99
N ASN A 92 4.70 28.57 22.26
CA ASN A 92 5.07 27.31 21.61
C ASN A 92 4.68 26.07 22.42
N LYS A 93 3.89 26.20 23.50
CA LYS A 93 3.56 25.08 24.40
C LYS A 93 2.94 23.86 23.70
N ARG A 94 2.23 24.07 22.56
CA ARG A 94 1.62 22.99 21.76
C ARG A 94 2.67 22.18 21.01
N THR A 95 3.60 22.85 20.32
CA THR A 95 4.73 22.21 19.63
C THR A 95 5.64 21.51 20.63
N ALA A 96 6.02 22.19 21.72
CA ALA A 96 6.85 21.60 22.76
C ALA A 96 6.21 20.37 23.44
N LEU A 97 4.87 20.34 23.53
CA LEU A 97 4.14 19.16 24.00
C LEU A 97 4.32 17.98 23.02
N VAL A 98 4.13 18.21 21.73
CA VAL A 98 4.28 17.18 20.68
C VAL A 98 5.70 16.63 20.69
N ASP A 99 6.72 17.50 20.66
CA ASP A 99 8.13 17.12 20.65
C ASP A 99 8.48 16.24 21.87
N ARG A 100 8.03 16.66 23.05
CA ARG A 100 8.24 15.90 24.30
C ARG A 100 7.59 14.52 24.26
N LEU A 101 6.40 14.41 23.68
CA LEU A 101 5.67 13.14 23.59
C LEU A 101 6.32 12.21 22.57
N MET A 102 6.67 12.72 21.38
CA MET A 102 7.36 11.96 20.34
C MET A 102 8.73 11.45 20.80
N ALA A 103 9.45 12.22 21.62
CA ALA A 103 10.71 11.80 22.21
C ALA A 103 10.57 10.74 23.34
N SER A 104 9.35 10.36 23.72
CA SER A 104 9.11 9.44 24.83
C SER A 104 9.04 7.97 24.38
N PRO A 105 9.48 7.00 25.20
CA PRO A 105 9.30 5.58 24.89
C PRO A 105 7.82 5.15 24.76
N ALA A 106 6.89 5.94 25.29
CA ALA A 106 5.46 5.68 25.14
C ALA A 106 4.96 5.93 23.72
N PHE A 107 5.61 6.84 22.98
CA PHE A 107 5.30 7.08 21.58
C PHE A 107 5.59 5.86 20.73
N VAL A 108 6.79 5.30 20.85
CA VAL A 108 7.16 4.05 20.15
C VAL A 108 6.14 2.94 20.42
N ARG A 109 5.76 2.73 21.69
CA ARG A 109 4.76 1.72 22.05
C ARG A 109 3.39 1.96 21.42
N GLN A 110 2.91 3.20 21.42
CA GLN A 110 1.60 3.54 20.87
C GLN A 110 1.60 3.37 19.34
N GLN A 111 2.55 3.98 18.65
CA GLN A 111 2.63 3.89 17.19
C GLN A 111 2.80 2.44 16.71
N ALA A 112 3.60 1.63 17.42
CA ALA A 112 3.76 0.23 17.09
C ALA A 112 2.49 -0.59 17.32
N ALA A 113 1.74 -0.30 18.38
CA ALA A 113 0.46 -0.96 18.66
C ALA A 113 -0.58 -0.64 17.59
N ASP A 114 -0.68 0.62 17.17
CA ASP A 114 -1.61 1.04 16.11
C ASP A 114 -1.23 0.43 14.76
N LEU A 115 0.07 0.41 14.43
CA LEU A 115 0.55 -0.21 13.20
C LEU A 115 0.33 -1.73 13.20
N ASP A 116 0.60 -2.44 14.29
CA ASP A 116 0.30 -3.88 14.37
C ASP A 116 -1.21 -4.17 14.37
N ALA A 117 -2.04 -3.28 14.91
CA ALA A 117 -3.50 -3.42 14.82
C ALA A 117 -3.97 -3.47 13.35
N LEU A 118 -3.34 -2.69 12.47
CA LEU A 118 -3.59 -2.70 11.03
C LEU A 118 -2.97 -3.94 10.35
N LEU A 119 -1.73 -4.30 10.70
CA LEU A 119 -0.99 -5.39 10.06
C LEU A 119 -1.50 -6.78 10.44
N MET A 120 -1.62 -7.08 11.74
CA MET A 120 -2.00 -8.40 12.26
C MET A 120 -2.87 -8.36 13.53
N ARG A 121 -3.61 -7.26 13.76
CA ARG A 121 -4.60 -7.11 14.83
C ARG A 121 -4.05 -7.22 16.24
N GLY A 122 -2.74 -7.03 16.48
CA GLY A 122 -2.23 -7.12 17.84
C GLY A 122 -2.05 -8.55 18.37
N THR A 123 -2.08 -9.58 17.52
CA THR A 123 -2.08 -10.98 18.01
C THR A 123 -0.77 -11.74 17.81
N ASN A 124 0.24 -11.15 17.19
CA ASN A 124 1.49 -11.83 16.87
C ASN A 124 2.70 -11.15 17.54
N GLN A 125 3.16 -11.73 18.65
CA GLN A 125 4.27 -11.17 19.43
C GLN A 125 5.55 -10.94 18.59
N SER A 126 5.89 -11.88 17.70
CA SER A 126 7.10 -11.74 16.90
C SER A 126 7.01 -10.58 15.90
N LEU A 127 5.82 -10.31 15.34
CA LEU A 127 5.61 -9.13 14.52
C LEU A 127 5.60 -7.86 15.38
N GLN A 128 5.01 -7.89 16.57
CA GLN A 128 5.02 -6.75 17.49
C GLN A 128 6.43 -6.31 17.86
N ASP A 129 7.29 -7.28 18.20
CA ASP A 129 8.69 -7.00 18.53
C ASP A 129 9.41 -6.36 17.35
N TYR A 130 9.15 -6.83 16.12
CA TYR A 130 9.67 -6.22 14.90
C TYR A 130 9.14 -4.79 14.69
N VAL A 131 7.82 -4.58 14.74
CA VAL A 131 7.20 -3.26 14.52
C VAL A 131 7.67 -2.27 15.58
N MET A 132 7.76 -2.67 16.84
CA MET A 132 8.34 -1.87 17.93
C MET A 132 9.75 -1.40 17.59
N ALA A 133 10.63 -2.33 17.19
CA ALA A 133 12.00 -2.00 16.81
C ALA A 133 12.07 -1.11 15.55
N SER A 134 11.20 -1.35 14.57
CA SER A 134 11.13 -0.56 13.34
C SER A 134 10.71 0.88 13.63
N VAL A 135 9.69 1.09 14.47
CA VAL A 135 9.25 2.43 14.88
C VAL A 135 10.34 3.15 15.67
N GLU A 136 11.01 2.46 16.60
CA GLU A 136 12.10 3.05 17.39
C GLU A 136 13.28 3.50 16.51
N LYS A 137 13.63 2.70 15.50
CA LYS A 137 14.70 2.99 14.55
C LYS A 137 14.27 3.92 13.40
N ASN A 138 12.99 4.32 13.34
CA ASN A 138 12.40 5.08 12.23
C ASN A 138 12.66 4.42 10.86
N VAL A 139 12.44 3.09 10.78
CA VAL A 139 12.61 2.32 9.54
C VAL A 139 11.61 2.81 8.48
N PRO A 140 12.05 3.12 7.26
CA PRO A 140 11.17 3.55 6.18
C PRO A 140 10.09 2.52 5.84
N TRP A 141 8.88 2.99 5.50
CA TRP A 141 7.74 2.12 5.18
C TRP A 141 7.99 1.19 3.99
N ASP A 142 8.72 1.67 2.97
CA ASP A 142 9.10 0.88 1.80
C ASP A 142 10.06 -0.27 2.18
N GLN A 143 10.95 -0.03 3.14
CA GLN A 143 11.80 -1.07 3.71
C GLN A 143 10.95 -2.07 4.50
N MET A 144 10.01 -1.63 5.34
CA MET A 144 9.12 -2.55 6.06
C MET A 144 8.27 -3.41 5.10
N PHE A 145 7.78 -2.83 4.01
CA PHE A 145 7.08 -3.55 2.93
C PHE A 145 7.97 -4.63 2.31
N ARG A 146 9.22 -4.30 1.96
CA ARG A 146 10.22 -5.28 1.48
C ARG A 146 10.39 -6.44 2.44
N GLU A 147 10.62 -6.14 3.71
CA GLU A 147 10.91 -7.13 4.74
C GLU A 147 9.69 -8.05 4.99
N MET A 148 8.49 -7.50 5.05
CA MET A 148 7.24 -8.24 5.27
C MET A 148 6.84 -9.14 4.08
N VAL A 149 7.13 -8.71 2.84
CA VAL A 149 6.73 -9.44 1.62
C VAL A 149 7.80 -10.41 1.15
N ILE A 150 9.08 -10.07 1.23
CA ILE A 150 10.18 -11.00 0.88
C ILE A 150 10.38 -12.04 1.98
N GLY A 151 10.39 -11.61 3.24
CA GLY A 151 10.64 -12.49 4.39
C GLY A 151 12.06 -13.04 4.39
N GLN A 152 13.05 -12.21 4.73
CA GLN A 152 14.43 -12.68 4.89
C GLN A 152 14.64 -13.25 6.30
N GLU A 153 14.80 -14.56 6.39
CA GLU A 153 14.75 -15.26 7.69
C GLU A 153 16.11 -15.45 8.36
N GLY A 154 17.18 -15.36 7.57
CA GLY A 154 18.54 -15.34 8.11
C GLY A 154 18.86 -14.04 8.85
N ASP A 155 18.04 -13.01 8.67
CA ASP A 155 18.16 -11.75 9.39
C ASP A 155 17.33 -11.81 10.67
N ALA A 156 18.03 -11.81 11.81
CA ALA A 156 17.42 -11.84 13.12
C ALA A 156 16.50 -10.62 13.37
N GLU A 157 16.80 -9.47 12.75
CA GLU A 157 15.99 -8.25 12.88
C GLU A 157 14.68 -8.37 12.08
N GLN A 158 14.68 -9.08 10.95
CA GLN A 158 13.51 -9.23 10.07
C GLN A 158 12.65 -10.47 10.38
N LYS A 159 13.06 -11.29 11.35
CA LYS A 159 12.36 -12.55 11.71
C LYS A 159 10.89 -12.34 12.09
N GLY A 160 10.54 -11.17 12.62
CA GLY A 160 9.15 -10.81 12.89
C GLY A 160 8.35 -10.41 11.65
N ALA A 161 8.98 -9.69 10.71
CA ALA A 161 8.34 -9.17 9.50
C ALA A 161 7.71 -10.27 8.64
N ILE A 162 8.40 -11.42 8.50
CA ILE A 162 7.91 -12.55 7.70
C ILE A 162 6.56 -13.11 8.17
N LYS A 163 6.18 -12.88 9.44
CA LYS A 163 4.87 -13.31 9.94
C LYS A 163 3.71 -12.72 9.14
N PHE A 164 3.90 -11.54 8.56
CA PHE A 164 2.92 -10.91 7.68
C PHE A 164 2.55 -11.82 6.50
N ILE A 165 3.53 -12.19 5.67
CA ILE A 165 3.27 -13.01 4.48
C ILE A 165 2.97 -14.47 4.84
N ARG A 166 3.70 -15.03 5.82
CA ARG A 166 3.58 -16.44 6.17
C ARG A 166 2.21 -16.80 6.74
N SER A 167 1.62 -15.92 7.54
CA SER A 167 0.25 -16.11 8.06
C SER A 167 -0.83 -16.11 6.98
N ARG A 168 -0.51 -15.60 5.78
CA ARG A 168 -1.43 -15.43 4.65
C ARG A 168 -1.11 -16.32 3.45
N ALA A 169 0.05 -17.00 3.45
CA ALA A 169 0.53 -17.79 2.31
C ALA A 169 -0.43 -18.90 1.85
N LYS A 170 -1.32 -19.39 2.72
CA LYS A 170 -2.33 -20.42 2.39
C LYS A 170 -3.61 -19.84 1.76
N ASP A 171 -3.83 -18.54 1.89
CA ASP A 171 -4.98 -17.83 1.35
C ASP A 171 -4.49 -16.64 0.52
N THR A 172 -4.19 -16.92 -0.74
CA THR A 172 -3.67 -15.93 -1.68
C THR A 172 -4.68 -14.84 -2.01
N ASP A 173 -5.99 -15.11 -1.87
CA ASP A 173 -7.02 -14.08 -2.03
C ASP A 173 -6.95 -13.07 -0.88
N LYS A 174 -6.84 -13.56 0.36
CA LYS A 174 -6.63 -12.70 1.54
C LYS A 174 -5.32 -11.94 1.45
N LEU A 175 -4.23 -12.59 1.04
CA LEU A 175 -2.93 -11.92 0.87
C LEU A 175 -3.01 -10.80 -0.18
N THR A 176 -3.68 -11.05 -1.30
CA THR A 176 -3.89 -10.05 -2.36
C THR A 176 -4.66 -8.84 -1.84
N ALA A 177 -5.78 -9.07 -1.16
CA ALA A 177 -6.62 -8.00 -0.61
C ALA A 177 -5.88 -7.20 0.48
N ASP A 178 -5.28 -7.88 1.46
CA ASP A 178 -4.57 -7.24 2.57
C ASP A 178 -3.36 -6.43 2.05
N ALA A 179 -2.55 -6.98 1.14
CA ALA A 179 -1.40 -6.28 0.58
C ALA A 179 -1.80 -5.05 -0.24
N SER A 180 -2.88 -5.15 -1.02
CA SER A 180 -3.42 -4.03 -1.81
C SER A 180 -3.84 -2.86 -0.92
N VAL A 181 -4.54 -3.15 0.19
CA VAL A 181 -5.01 -2.12 1.11
C VAL A 181 -3.87 -1.57 1.96
N LEU A 182 -3.04 -2.44 2.54
CA LEU A 182 -2.05 -2.03 3.54
C LEU A 182 -0.85 -1.30 2.93
N PHE A 183 -0.38 -1.72 1.75
CA PHE A 183 0.82 -1.12 1.14
C PHE A 183 0.51 -0.09 0.06
N PHE A 184 -0.64 -0.22 -0.62
CA PHE A 184 -0.98 0.62 -1.77
C PHE A 184 -2.25 1.45 -1.56
N GLY A 185 -2.91 1.34 -0.40
CA GLY A 185 -4.08 2.15 -0.06
C GLY A 185 -5.32 1.89 -0.90
N VAL A 186 -5.38 0.77 -1.63
CA VAL A 186 -6.44 0.48 -2.60
C VAL A 186 -7.13 -0.85 -2.33
N ASN A 187 -8.46 -0.87 -2.49
CA ASN A 187 -9.25 -2.08 -2.32
C ASN A 187 -9.71 -2.64 -3.68
N VAL A 188 -8.87 -3.49 -4.27
CA VAL A 188 -9.17 -4.20 -5.53
C VAL A 188 -10.10 -5.42 -5.34
N SER A 189 -10.55 -5.72 -4.12
CA SER A 189 -11.22 -6.99 -3.82
C SER A 189 -12.57 -7.18 -4.52
N CYS A 190 -13.31 -6.10 -4.80
CA CYS A 190 -14.55 -6.18 -5.57
C CYS A 190 -14.29 -6.73 -6.98
N ALA A 191 -13.10 -6.42 -7.54
CA ALA A 191 -12.66 -6.89 -8.84
C ALA A 191 -12.41 -8.40 -8.90
N LYS A 192 -12.51 -9.15 -7.79
CA LYS A 192 -12.39 -10.61 -7.81
C LYS A 192 -13.45 -11.29 -8.69
N CYS A 193 -14.71 -10.87 -8.54
CA CYS A 193 -15.84 -11.56 -9.16
C CYS A 193 -16.41 -10.83 -10.37
N HIS A 194 -16.24 -9.51 -10.45
CA HIS A 194 -16.71 -8.65 -11.52
C HIS A 194 -15.87 -7.37 -11.54
N ASP A 195 -15.82 -6.62 -12.64
CA ASP A 195 -15.09 -5.35 -12.68
C ASP A 195 -15.61 -4.36 -11.63
N HIS A 196 -14.74 -3.52 -11.08
CA HIS A 196 -15.06 -2.66 -9.94
C HIS A 196 -16.16 -1.64 -10.31
N PRO A 197 -17.23 -1.50 -9.52
CA PRO A 197 -18.43 -0.76 -9.94
C PRO A 197 -18.24 0.76 -9.98
N LEU A 198 -17.28 1.28 -9.22
CA LEU A 198 -17.02 2.73 -9.09
C LEU A 198 -15.66 3.16 -9.67
N VAL A 199 -14.83 2.20 -10.09
CA VAL A 199 -13.45 2.46 -10.56
C VAL A 199 -13.30 1.74 -11.90
N PRO A 200 -13.62 2.41 -13.03
CA PRO A 200 -13.72 1.76 -14.34
C PRO A 200 -12.43 1.07 -14.81
N THR A 201 -11.28 1.50 -14.31
CA THR A 201 -9.98 0.92 -14.66
C THR A 201 -9.73 -0.41 -13.97
N TRP A 202 -10.35 -0.69 -12.82
CA TRP A 202 -10.10 -1.91 -12.07
C TRP A 202 -11.01 -3.04 -12.54
N THR A 203 -10.42 -3.95 -13.29
CA THR A 203 -11.07 -5.14 -13.85
C THR A 203 -10.69 -6.41 -13.10
N GLN A 204 -11.36 -7.53 -13.40
CA GLN A 204 -10.92 -8.85 -12.91
C GLN A 204 -9.45 -9.15 -13.22
N GLU A 205 -8.94 -8.66 -14.36
CA GLU A 205 -7.54 -8.80 -14.72
C GLU A 205 -6.59 -8.13 -13.71
N HIS A 206 -6.98 -7.01 -13.10
CA HIS A 206 -6.19 -6.35 -12.07
C HIS A 206 -6.16 -7.18 -10.78
N TYR A 207 -7.30 -7.72 -10.34
CA TYR A 207 -7.35 -8.57 -9.15
C TYR A 207 -6.48 -9.82 -9.31
N TYR A 208 -6.71 -10.58 -10.37
CA TYR A 208 -5.98 -11.83 -10.60
C TYR A 208 -4.54 -11.61 -11.02
N GLY A 209 -4.23 -10.46 -11.64
CA GLY A 209 -2.87 -10.04 -11.91
C GLY A 209 -2.10 -9.73 -10.64
N MET A 210 -2.70 -8.98 -9.73
CA MET A 210 -2.13 -8.73 -8.41
C MET A 210 -1.95 -10.04 -7.63
N LYS A 211 -2.94 -10.94 -7.69
CA LYS A 211 -2.86 -12.27 -7.07
C LYS A 211 -1.71 -13.12 -7.60
N SER A 212 -1.34 -12.95 -8.87
CA SER A 212 -0.24 -13.70 -9.49
C SER A 212 1.11 -13.43 -8.81
N PHE A 213 1.30 -12.29 -8.15
CA PHE A 213 2.51 -12.00 -7.38
C PHE A 213 2.70 -12.93 -6.17
N PHE A 214 1.61 -13.49 -5.64
CA PHE A 214 1.62 -14.34 -4.44
C PHE A 214 1.30 -15.81 -4.73
N SER A 215 0.90 -16.15 -5.96
CA SER A 215 0.43 -17.50 -6.30
C SER A 215 1.49 -18.59 -6.20
N ARG A 216 2.77 -18.18 -6.22
CA ARG A 216 3.93 -19.06 -6.11
C ARG A 216 4.41 -19.24 -4.67
N THR A 217 3.86 -18.49 -3.71
CA THR A 217 4.31 -18.47 -2.32
C THR A 217 3.87 -19.73 -1.56
N TYR A 218 4.77 -20.31 -0.76
CA TYR A 218 4.46 -21.48 0.08
C TYR A 218 5.21 -21.47 1.42
N ASP A 219 4.61 -22.10 2.44
CA ASP A 219 5.15 -22.22 3.81
C ASP A 219 5.95 -23.53 3.98
N VAL A 220 7.15 -23.43 4.55
CA VAL A 220 8.10 -24.52 4.84
C VAL A 220 8.58 -24.44 6.28
N GLY A 221 7.68 -24.70 7.23
CA GLY A 221 8.08 -24.73 8.64
C GLY A 221 8.37 -23.33 9.13
N GLU A 222 9.61 -23.00 9.48
CA GLU A 222 9.95 -21.62 9.84
C GLU A 222 9.96 -20.69 8.62
N PHE A 223 10.09 -21.28 7.42
CA PHE A 223 10.40 -20.58 6.19
C PHE A 223 9.28 -20.28 5.21
N ILE A 224 9.49 -19.29 4.35
CA ILE A 224 8.69 -19.02 3.16
C ILE A 224 9.51 -19.26 1.89
N GLY A 225 8.93 -20.01 0.95
CA GLY A 225 9.51 -20.27 -0.36
C GLY A 225 8.66 -19.71 -1.49
N GLU A 226 9.23 -19.74 -2.69
CA GLU A 226 8.53 -19.39 -3.92
C GLU A 226 8.78 -20.45 -4.99
N LYS A 227 7.72 -20.93 -5.63
CA LYS A 227 7.77 -21.96 -6.68
C LYS A 227 8.20 -21.35 -8.00
N GLU A 228 8.64 -22.17 -8.93
CA GLU A 228 8.88 -21.75 -10.33
C GLU A 228 7.59 -21.76 -11.18
N TYR A 229 6.49 -22.28 -10.61
CA TYR A 229 5.19 -22.46 -11.27
C TYR A 229 4.03 -22.01 -10.39
N GLY A 230 2.86 -21.83 -11.01
CA GLY A 230 1.65 -21.35 -10.34
C GLY A 230 0.94 -20.28 -11.15
N ILE A 231 0.54 -20.62 -12.38
CA ILE A 231 -0.30 -19.75 -13.20
C ILE A 231 -1.67 -19.66 -12.53
N VAL A 232 -2.16 -18.44 -12.35
CA VAL A 232 -3.49 -18.21 -11.77
C VAL A 232 -4.51 -18.27 -12.90
N ASN A 233 -5.38 -19.27 -12.88
CA ASN A 233 -6.54 -19.32 -13.76
C ASN A 233 -7.77 -18.75 -13.04
N TYR A 234 -8.61 -18.01 -13.77
CA TYR A 234 -9.87 -17.50 -13.25
C TYR A 234 -10.97 -17.50 -14.30
N LYS A 235 -12.23 -17.42 -13.84
CA LYS A 235 -13.40 -17.28 -14.70
C LYS A 235 -13.85 -15.83 -14.76
N THR A 236 -14.11 -15.35 -15.97
CA THR A 236 -14.74 -14.06 -16.18
C THR A 236 -16.21 -14.09 -15.78
N VAL A 237 -16.83 -12.91 -15.67
CA VAL A 237 -18.30 -12.78 -15.49
C VAL A 237 -19.08 -13.53 -16.58
N GLN A 238 -18.53 -13.62 -17.79
CA GLN A 238 -19.12 -14.32 -18.94
C GLN A 238 -18.92 -15.84 -18.88
N GLY A 239 -18.11 -16.34 -17.94
CA GLY A 239 -17.83 -17.77 -17.74
C GLY A 239 -16.58 -18.28 -18.46
N ASP A 240 -15.92 -17.44 -19.27
CA ASP A 240 -14.68 -17.78 -19.97
C ASP A 240 -13.53 -17.97 -18.97
N SER A 241 -12.76 -19.03 -19.15
CA SER A 241 -11.52 -19.24 -18.39
C SER A 241 -10.37 -18.43 -18.98
N LYS A 242 -9.65 -17.70 -18.14
CA LYS A 242 -8.47 -16.92 -18.51
C LYS A 242 -7.31 -17.21 -17.57
N ASP A 243 -6.11 -17.17 -18.12
CA ASP A 243 -4.88 -17.14 -17.33
C ASP A 243 -4.54 -15.68 -17.00
N ALA A 244 -4.25 -15.44 -15.72
CA ALA A 244 -3.87 -14.12 -15.25
C ALA A 244 -2.43 -13.80 -15.67
N ARG A 245 -2.25 -12.56 -16.12
CA ARG A 245 -0.93 -11.98 -16.41
C ARG A 245 -0.35 -11.43 -15.10
N LEU A 246 0.97 -11.42 -14.95
CA LEU A 246 1.61 -10.73 -13.82
C LEU A 246 1.43 -9.22 -13.97
N MET A 247 0.37 -8.66 -13.39
CA MET A 247 -0.06 -7.28 -13.59
C MET A 247 -0.17 -6.56 -12.25
N PHE A 248 0.45 -5.39 -12.15
CA PHE A 248 0.35 -4.53 -10.99
C PHE A 248 -0.92 -3.66 -11.02
N LEU A 249 -1.24 -3.02 -9.90
CA LEU A 249 -2.48 -2.26 -9.68
C LEU A 249 -2.63 -1.05 -10.62
N THR A 250 -1.53 -0.57 -11.20
CA THR A 250 -1.51 0.48 -12.24
C THR A 250 -1.89 -0.03 -13.63
N GLY A 251 -2.02 -1.34 -13.81
CA GLY A 251 -2.18 -1.99 -15.11
C GLY A 251 -0.85 -2.35 -15.79
N GLU A 252 0.30 -2.03 -15.19
CA GLU A 252 1.62 -2.44 -15.71
C GLU A 252 1.72 -3.98 -15.70
N VAL A 253 1.93 -4.56 -16.89
CA VAL A 253 2.11 -6.01 -17.06
C VAL A 253 3.60 -6.31 -17.14
N LEU A 254 4.06 -7.20 -16.26
CA LEU A 254 5.45 -7.60 -16.16
C LEU A 254 5.69 -8.86 -17.00
N THR A 255 6.78 -8.86 -17.74
CA THR A 255 7.28 -10.06 -18.44
C THR A 255 7.96 -11.00 -17.46
N GLU A 256 7.67 -12.29 -17.54
CA GLU A 256 8.32 -13.33 -16.74
C GLU A 256 8.78 -14.50 -17.62
N PRO A 257 9.77 -15.28 -17.18
CA PRO A 257 10.15 -16.51 -17.86
C PRO A 257 8.94 -17.46 -18.02
N GLU A 258 8.91 -18.19 -19.13
CA GLU A 258 7.86 -19.17 -19.37
C GLU A 258 7.86 -20.21 -18.24
N SER A 259 6.69 -20.43 -17.67
CA SER A 259 6.49 -21.32 -16.54
C SER A 259 5.63 -22.49 -16.97
N LYS A 260 6.12 -23.71 -16.72
CA LYS A 260 5.40 -24.94 -17.02
C LYS A 260 5.01 -25.65 -15.74
N GLU A 261 3.74 -26.00 -15.62
CA GLU A 261 3.25 -26.83 -14.52
C GLU A 261 3.95 -28.20 -14.56
N PRO A 262 4.58 -28.64 -13.45
CA PRO A 262 5.14 -29.97 -13.36
C PRO A 262 4.05 -31.03 -13.38
N ASP A 263 4.40 -32.23 -13.85
CA ASP A 263 3.52 -33.39 -13.75
C ASP A 263 3.31 -33.86 -12.30
N ASP A 264 2.35 -34.76 -12.10
CA ASP A 264 1.97 -35.24 -10.77
C ASP A 264 3.10 -35.95 -10.03
N ASN A 265 4.04 -36.59 -10.73
CA ASN A 265 5.16 -37.26 -10.10
C ASN A 265 6.19 -36.24 -9.63
N ALA A 266 6.52 -35.25 -10.46
CA ALA A 266 7.39 -34.15 -10.10
C ALA A 266 6.83 -33.35 -8.91
N LYS A 267 5.51 -33.08 -8.88
CA LYS A 267 4.83 -32.44 -7.74
C LYS A 267 4.92 -33.25 -6.45
N LYS A 268 4.79 -34.59 -6.53
CA LYS A 268 4.95 -35.48 -5.37
C LYS A 268 6.37 -35.48 -4.83
N GLU A 269 7.37 -35.52 -5.72
CA GLU A 269 8.79 -35.47 -5.32
C GLU A 269 9.16 -34.11 -4.71
N GLU A 270 8.68 -33.00 -5.29
CA GLU A 270 8.83 -31.67 -4.70
C GLU A 270 8.22 -31.61 -3.30
N LYS A 271 6.98 -32.11 -3.12
CA LYS A 271 6.33 -32.15 -1.81
C LYS A 271 7.15 -32.94 -0.78
N LYS A 272 7.74 -34.07 -1.15
CA LYS A 272 8.62 -34.84 -0.26
C LYS A 272 9.84 -34.03 0.16
N LYS A 273 10.52 -33.37 -0.79
CA LYS A 273 11.67 -32.50 -0.51
C LYS A 273 11.29 -31.36 0.44
N LEU A 274 10.14 -30.72 0.22
CA LEU A 274 9.66 -29.63 1.11
C LEU A 274 9.36 -30.13 2.53
N GLU A 275 8.78 -31.32 2.68
CA GLU A 275 8.58 -31.93 4.01
C GLU A 275 9.91 -32.30 4.69
N GLU A 276 10.92 -32.73 3.92
CA GLU A 276 12.27 -32.98 4.45
C GLU A 276 12.94 -31.69 4.93
N LEU A 277 12.91 -30.63 4.12
CA LEU A 277 13.42 -29.29 4.49
C LEU A 277 12.73 -28.76 5.75
N LYS A 278 11.41 -28.92 5.84
CA LYS A 278 10.64 -28.55 7.02
C LYS A 278 11.09 -29.32 8.27
N LYS A 279 11.36 -30.62 8.15
CA LYS A 279 11.84 -31.46 9.26
C LYS A 279 13.27 -31.12 9.66
N SER A 280 14.14 -30.84 8.70
CA SER A 280 15.54 -30.47 8.94
C SER A 280 15.73 -28.99 9.31
N LYS A 281 14.65 -28.20 9.31
CA LYS A 281 14.66 -26.74 9.52
C LYS A 281 15.63 -26.03 8.57
N GLN A 282 15.64 -26.45 7.31
CA GLN A 282 16.42 -25.83 6.25
C GLN A 282 15.53 -24.95 5.38
N ALA A 283 16.07 -23.81 4.96
CA ALA A 283 15.38 -22.92 4.04
C ALA A 283 15.19 -23.61 2.66
N PRO A 284 14.06 -23.38 1.97
CA PRO A 284 13.95 -23.76 0.58
C PRO A 284 14.98 -22.99 -0.27
N PRO A 285 15.41 -23.55 -1.41
CA PRO A 285 16.25 -22.82 -2.34
C PRO A 285 15.53 -21.57 -2.84
N ALA A 286 16.29 -20.50 -3.07
CA ALA A 286 15.76 -19.28 -3.68
C ALA A 286 15.25 -19.59 -5.11
N ALA A 287 14.10 -19.01 -5.46
CA ALA A 287 13.57 -19.11 -6.81
C ALA A 287 14.50 -18.38 -7.79
N ALA A 288 14.64 -18.92 -9.00
CA ALA A 288 15.36 -18.25 -10.08
C ALA A 288 14.66 -16.95 -10.50
N TYR A 289 13.33 -16.91 -10.36
CA TYR A 289 12.51 -15.72 -10.58
C TYR A 289 11.49 -15.56 -9.45
N SER A 290 11.64 -14.50 -8.65
CA SER A 290 10.70 -14.18 -7.57
C SER A 290 9.70 -13.11 -8.02
N ARG A 291 8.44 -13.50 -8.20
CA ARG A 291 7.32 -12.59 -8.40
C ARG A 291 7.17 -11.65 -7.19
N ARG A 292 7.40 -12.12 -5.96
CA ARG A 292 7.37 -11.23 -4.79
C ARG A 292 8.40 -10.11 -4.89
N ALA A 293 9.62 -10.40 -5.33
CA ALA A 293 10.63 -9.37 -5.59
C ALA A 293 10.20 -8.42 -6.71
N ARG A 294 9.57 -8.94 -7.78
CA ARG A 294 9.00 -8.08 -8.82
C ARG A 294 7.89 -7.16 -8.32
N LEU A 295 7.06 -7.61 -7.36
CA LEU A 295 6.05 -6.76 -6.73
C LEU A 295 6.70 -5.60 -5.98
N ILE A 296 7.77 -5.86 -5.25
CA ILE A 296 8.54 -4.81 -4.58
C ILE A 296 9.05 -3.78 -5.59
N GLU A 297 9.65 -4.24 -6.69
CA GLU A 297 10.25 -3.37 -7.70
C GLU A 297 9.21 -2.48 -8.38
N VAL A 298 8.07 -3.05 -8.81
CA VAL A 298 7.02 -2.26 -9.47
C VAL A 298 6.27 -1.36 -8.49
N GLY A 299 6.07 -1.82 -7.25
CA GLY A 299 5.35 -1.06 -6.23
C GLY A 299 6.12 0.11 -5.62
N LEU A 300 7.45 0.14 -5.78
CA LEU A 300 8.33 1.21 -5.28
C LEU A 300 8.97 2.03 -6.40
N LYS A 301 8.50 1.86 -7.64
CA LYS A 301 8.94 2.64 -8.79
C LYS A 301 8.41 4.07 -8.66
N GLU A 302 9.28 5.07 -8.72
CA GLU A 302 8.87 6.48 -8.64
C GLU A 302 7.90 6.84 -9.77
N GLY A 303 6.82 7.56 -9.44
CA GLY A 303 5.87 8.10 -10.42
C GLY A 303 4.76 7.15 -10.89
N THR A 304 4.52 6.04 -10.18
CA THR A 304 3.33 5.19 -10.33
C THR A 304 2.17 5.62 -9.44
#